data_AF-A0A4Q6BB06-F1
#
_entry.id   AF-A0A4Q6BB06-F1
#
_cell.length_a   1.000
_cell.length_b   1.000
_cell.length_c   1.000
_cell.angle_alpha   90.00
_cell.angle_beta   90.00
_cell.angle_gamma   90.00
#
_symmetry.space_group_name_H-M   'P 1'
#
loop_
_entity.id
_entity.type
_entity.pdbx_description
1 polymer ?
#
loop_
_entity_poly.entity_id
_entity_poly.type
_entity_poly.pdbx_seq_one_letter_code
_entity_poly.pdbx_strand_id
1 'polypeptide(L)' 'HPHHRPSEADGVVDPVPGLLSGGPNPGMQDKCHYPSSEPELAFVDDVCSYASNEIAINWQAPAVYLVGAIEALKKALQ' A
#
# COMPACT_ATOMS: atom_id res chain seq x y z
N HIS A 1 5.19 2.74 7.76
CA HIS A 1 5.84 3.82 7.01
C HIS A 1 5.93 3.46 5.51
N PRO A 2 5.04 3.96 4.64
CA PRO A 2 5.08 3.65 3.21
C PRO A 2 6.33 4.23 2.54
N HIS A 3 6.83 3.57 1.49
CA HIS A 3 7.83 4.15 0.59
C HIS A 3 7.16 5.26 -0.25
N HIS A 4 7.03 6.45 0.34
CA HIS A 4 6.39 7.62 -0.26
C HIS A 4 7.12 8.89 0.17
N ARG A 5 7.92 9.47 -0.74
CA ARG A 5 8.83 10.60 -0.44
C ARG A 5 8.17 11.79 0.26
N PRO A 6 6.97 12.28 -0.13
CA PRO A 6 6.31 13.33 0.63
C PRO A 6 6.03 12.97 2.09
N SER A 7 5.50 11.76 2.34
CA SER A 7 5.22 11.28 3.72
C SER A 7 6.49 11.05 4.54
N GLU A 8 7.62 10.77 3.90
CA GLU A 8 8.90 10.59 4.60
C GLU A 8 9.55 11.95 4.94
N ALA A 9 9.38 12.94 4.08
CA ALA A 9 10.13 14.19 4.14
C ALA A 9 9.41 15.35 4.86
N ASP A 10 8.08 15.26 5.04
CA ASP A 10 7.27 16.38 5.56
C ASP A 10 7.37 16.60 7.08
N GLY A 11 8.01 15.66 7.81
CA GLY A 11 8.15 15.73 9.27
C GLY A 11 6.85 15.43 10.04
N VAL A 12 5.81 14.95 9.36
CA VAL A 12 4.56 14.48 9.96
C VAL A 12 4.71 13.00 10.32
N VAL A 13 4.26 12.62 11.52
CA VAL A 13 4.35 11.23 11.98
C VAL A 13 3.51 10.30 11.10
N ASP A 14 2.30 10.73 10.78
CA ASP A 14 1.36 9.98 9.95
C ASP A 14 1.60 10.27 8.47
N PRO A 15 1.54 9.23 7.60
CA PRO A 15 1.66 9.44 6.17
C PRO A 15 0.45 10.18 5.59
N VAL A 16 0.60 10.73 4.39
CA VAL A 16 -0.52 11.24 3.59
C VAL A 16 -1.65 10.19 3.56
N PRO A 17 -2.90 10.56 3.93
CA PRO A 17 -3.98 9.60 4.08
C PRO A 17 -4.48 9.07 2.73
N GLY A 18 -5.11 7.89 2.77
CA GLY A 18 -5.74 7.27 1.59
C GLY A 18 -4.76 6.56 0.66
N LEU A 19 -3.52 6.30 1.11
CA LEU A 19 -2.49 5.61 0.33
C LEU A 19 -2.63 4.08 0.41
N LEU A 20 -2.88 3.43 -0.74
CA LEU A 20 -2.82 1.97 -0.86
C LEU A 20 -1.40 1.50 -1.18
N SER A 21 -0.88 0.63 -0.32
CA SER A 21 0.40 -0.05 -0.47
C SER A 21 0.34 -1.15 -1.54
N GLY A 22 1.49 -1.46 -2.16
CA GLY A 22 1.61 -2.56 -3.13
C GLY A 22 1.24 -3.93 -2.57
N GLY A 23 1.61 -4.21 -1.31
CA GLY A 23 1.29 -5.44 -0.59
C GLY A 23 2.42 -6.49 -0.62
N PRO A 24 2.17 -7.70 -0.07
CA PRO A 24 3.17 -8.75 0.05
C PRO A 24 3.87 -9.11 -1.27
N ASN A 25 5.20 -9.19 -1.24
CA ASN A 25 6.03 -9.55 -2.38
C ASN A 25 7.13 -10.55 -1.96
N PRO A 26 6.92 -11.87 -2.14
CA PRO A 26 7.94 -12.88 -1.84
C PRO A 26 9.20 -12.78 -2.70
N GLY A 27 9.18 -11.99 -3.77
CA GLY A 27 10.39 -11.67 -4.53
C GLY A 27 11.38 -10.79 -3.76
N MET A 28 10.93 -10.08 -2.71
CA MET A 28 11.75 -9.24 -1.82
C MET A 28 12.80 -8.43 -2.59
N GLN A 29 12.38 -7.76 -3.67
CA GLN A 29 13.27 -7.15 -4.67
C GLN A 29 13.85 -5.80 -4.20
N ASP A 30 13.82 -5.59 -2.90
CA ASP A 30 14.45 -4.49 -2.19
C ASP A 30 15.54 -5.03 -1.26
N LYS A 31 16.17 -4.15 -0.49
CA LYS A 31 17.22 -4.52 0.48
C LYS A 31 16.72 -4.41 1.92
N CYS A 32 15.40 -4.49 2.10
CA CYS A 32 14.74 -4.36 3.39
C CYS A 32 14.71 -5.71 4.11
N HIS A 33 14.57 -5.70 5.43
CA HIS A 33 14.46 -6.92 6.22
C HIS A 33 13.00 -7.37 6.32
N TYR A 34 12.70 -8.58 5.84
CA TYR A 34 11.37 -9.17 5.91
C TYR A 34 11.28 -10.16 7.07
N PRO A 35 10.18 -10.16 7.84
CA PRO A 35 9.97 -11.08 8.96
C PRO A 35 9.66 -12.52 8.51
N SER A 36 9.18 -12.69 7.27
CA SER A 36 8.80 -13.99 6.70
C SER A 36 8.97 -14.00 5.19
N SER A 37 9.27 -15.18 4.63
CA SER A 37 9.30 -15.44 3.19
C SER A 37 8.02 -16.09 2.65
N GLU A 38 7.05 -16.41 3.51
CA GLU A 38 5.77 -16.92 3.05
C GLU A 38 5.04 -15.87 2.20
N PRO A 39 4.45 -16.23 1.05
CA PRO A 39 3.92 -15.27 0.07
C PRO A 39 2.99 -14.19 0.64
N GLU A 40 2.12 -14.55 1.57
CA GLU A 40 1.16 -13.68 2.22
C GLU A 40 1.75 -12.85 3.36
N LEU A 41 2.91 -13.26 3.89
CA LEU A 41 3.62 -12.60 5.00
C LEU A 41 4.87 -11.83 4.54
N ALA A 42 5.23 -11.88 3.26
CA ALA A 42 6.36 -11.17 2.67
C ALA A 42 6.09 -9.66 2.52
N PHE A 43 5.78 -8.99 3.63
CA PHE A 43 5.50 -7.57 3.73
C PHE A 43 6.19 -6.97 4.95
N VAL A 44 6.66 -5.73 4.83
CA VAL A 44 7.19 -4.96 5.97
C VAL A 44 6.78 -3.50 5.84
N ASP A 45 6.28 -2.92 6.94
CA ASP A 45 5.82 -1.54 6.96
C ASP A 45 6.96 -0.52 7.21
N ASP A 46 7.98 -0.55 6.36
CA ASP A 46 9.17 0.29 6.44
C ASP A 46 9.43 1.03 5.12
N VAL A 47 10.00 2.24 5.21
CA VAL A 47 10.33 3.07 4.05
C VAL A 47 11.39 2.42 3.14
N CYS A 48 12.23 1.50 3.66
CA CYS A 48 13.15 0.75 2.80
C CYS A 48 12.46 -0.23 1.86
N SER A 49 11.22 -0.63 2.15
CA SER A 49 10.52 -1.65 1.39
C SER A 49 9.75 -1.08 0.20
N TYR A 50 10.47 -0.63 -0.82
CA TYR A 50 9.81 -0.24 -2.06
C TYR A 50 9.20 -1.44 -2.81
N ALA A 51 9.66 -2.68 -2.57
CA ALA A 51 9.14 -3.84 -3.29
C ALA A 51 7.82 -4.37 -2.71
N SER A 52 7.49 -4.07 -1.45
CA SER A 52 6.21 -4.46 -0.82
C SER A 52 5.37 -3.28 -0.32
N ASN A 53 5.98 -2.11 -0.04
CA ASN A 53 5.34 -1.00 0.66
C ASN A 53 5.41 0.36 -0.04
N GLU A 54 5.71 0.40 -1.34
CA GLU A 54 5.55 1.62 -2.17
C GLU A 54 4.06 1.95 -2.39
N ILE A 55 3.79 3.12 -3.01
CA ILE A 55 2.47 3.53 -3.49
C ILE A 55 2.52 3.83 -4.99
N ALA A 56 1.41 3.64 -5.71
CA ALA A 56 1.35 3.95 -7.13
C ALA A 56 -0.06 4.28 -7.63
N ILE A 57 -0.14 5.14 -8.65
CA ILE A 57 -1.41 5.57 -9.26
C ILE A 57 -2.19 4.37 -9.83
N ASN A 58 -1.50 3.38 -10.39
CA ASN A 58 -2.12 2.17 -10.95
C ASN A 58 -2.59 1.16 -9.89
N TRP A 59 -2.20 1.31 -8.62
CA TRP A 59 -2.80 0.55 -7.51
C TRP A 59 -4.01 1.28 -6.93
N GLN A 60 -3.92 2.61 -6.85
CA GLN A 60 -4.99 3.47 -6.39
C GLN A 60 -6.21 3.49 -7.32
N ALA A 61 -5.98 3.59 -8.64
CA ALA A 61 -7.06 3.64 -9.63
C ALA A 61 -8.06 2.46 -9.53
N PRO A 62 -7.62 1.19 -9.51
CA PRO A 62 -8.54 0.06 -9.34
C PRO A 62 -9.16 0.01 -7.93
N ALA A 63 -8.43 0.42 -6.88
CA ALA A 63 -8.97 0.46 -5.52
C ALA A 63 -10.13 1.46 -5.39
N VAL A 64 -9.96 2.67 -5.93
CA VAL A 64 -11.02 3.70 -5.97
C VAL A 64 -12.21 3.21 -6.79
N TYR A 65 -11.97 2.57 -7.94
CA TYR A 65 -13.05 1.99 -8.74
C TYR A 65 -13.86 0.94 -7.95
N LEU A 66 -13.17 0.01 -7.29
CA LEU A 66 -13.81 -1.05 -6.49
C LEU A 66 -14.65 -0.47 -5.34
N VAL A 67 -14.08 0.42 -4.54
CA VAL A 67 -14.79 1.05 -3.41
C VAL A 67 -15.98 1.85 -3.90
N GLY A 68 -15.82 2.62 -5.00
CA GLY A 68 -16.92 3.36 -5.61
C GLY A 68 -18.04 2.45 -6.11
N ALA A 69 -17.71 1.30 -6.71
CA ALA A 69 -18.68 0.32 -7.17
C ALA A 69 -19.45 -0.33 -6.00
N ILE A 70 -18.75 -0.69 -4.92
CA ILE A 70 -19.38 -1.23 -3.70
C ILE A 70 -20.36 -0.23 -3.12
N GLU A 71 -19.96 1.05 -3.01
CA GLU A 71 -20.84 2.11 -2.49
C GLU A 71 -22.06 2.35 -3.38
N ALA A 72 -21.90 2.32 -4.72
CA ALA A 72 -23.02 2.45 -5.65
C ALA A 72 -24.01 1.29 -5.54
N LEU A 73 -23.52 0.05 -5.45
CA LEU A 73 -24.36 -1.15 -5.33
C LEU A 73 -25.08 -1.20 -3.99
N LYS A 74 -24.42 -0.80 -2.90
CA LYS A 74 -25.05 -0.71 -1.57
C LYS A 74 -26.26 0.21 -1.58
N LYS A 75 -26.18 1.37 -2.24
CA LYS A 75 -27.32 2.30 -2.39
C LYS A 75 -28.48 1.72 -3.18
N ALA A 76 -28.21 0.82 -4.13
CA ALA A 76 -29.26 0.19 -4.93
C ALA A 76 -29.99 -0.95 -4.20
N LEU A 77 -29.41 -1.47 -3.11
CA LEU A 77 -29.98 -2.53 -2.26
C LEU A 77 -30.76 -1.98 -1.05
N GLN A 78 -30.76 -0.66 -0.86
CA GLN A 78 -31.51 0.06 0.18
C GLN A 78 -32.78 0.64 -0.41
#